data_AF-A0A5B9E7N8-F1
#
_entry.id   AF-A0A5B9E7N8-F1
#
_cell.length_a   1.000
_cell.length_b   1.000
_cell.length_c   1.000
_cell.angle_alpha   90.00
_cell.angle_beta   90.00
_cell.angle_gamma   90.00
#
_symmetry.space_group_name_H-M   'P 1'
#
loop_
_entity.id
_entity.type
_entity.pdbx_description
1 polymer ?
#
loop_
_entity_poly.entity_id
_entity_poly.type
_entity_poly.pdbx_seq_one_letter_code
_entity_poly.pdbx_strand_id
1 'polypeptide(L)'
;MKGLSQRIVDFIAALEPSYTRQLADGHECALWLGDGTLLLPMDESHAAHEEGWVAVLWQGDGQRRSEVPGSLLASRAILQHAQLLGIGRAPDVTTATREILLAHFTRRTGITLRPDTALTTAHDSHPVRAEARATADLPVI
;
A
#
# COMPACT_ATOMS: atom_id res chain seq x y z
N MET A 1 13.12 6.94 13.76
CA MET A 1 11.74 7.21 13.23
C MET A 1 11.32 6.00 12.41
N LYS A 2 10.04 5.62 12.38
CA LYS A 2 9.54 4.55 11.51
C LYS A 2 9.66 4.99 10.04
N GLY A 3 10.20 4.14 9.16
CA GLY A 3 10.30 4.39 7.71
C GLY A 3 8.93 4.59 7.04
N LEU A 4 8.91 5.15 5.84
CA LEU A 4 7.69 5.41 5.09
C LEU A 4 6.86 4.15 4.86
N SER A 5 7.51 3.03 4.53
CA SER A 5 6.86 1.74 4.35
C SER A 5 6.04 1.34 5.59
N GLN A 6 6.65 1.42 6.78
CA GLN A 6 5.97 1.14 8.04
C GLN A 6 4.82 2.14 8.32
N ARG A 7 5.01 3.43 8.03
CA ARG A 7 3.94 4.43 8.23
C ARG A 7 2.73 4.16 7.35
N ILE A 8 2.94 3.68 6.12
CA ILE A 8 1.88 3.27 5.19
C ILE A 8 1.17 2.02 5.74
N VAL A 9 1.90 0.98 6.14
CA VAL A 9 1.32 -0.24 6.69
C VAL A 9 0.54 0.03 7.98
N ASP A 10 1.08 0.86 8.88
CA ASP A 10 0.41 1.29 10.12
C ASP A 10 -0.88 2.09 9.86
N PHE A 11 -0.97 2.80 8.73
CA PHE A 11 -2.19 3.46 8.31
C PHE A 11 -3.21 2.43 7.83
N ILE A 12 -2.81 1.52 6.95
CA ILE A 12 -3.71 0.50 6.39
C ILE A 12 -4.23 -0.43 7.49
N ALA A 13 -3.35 -0.88 8.41
CA ALA A 13 -3.72 -1.75 9.52
C ALA A 13 -4.74 -1.14 10.49
N ALA A 14 -4.91 0.19 10.48
CA ALA A 14 -5.87 0.90 11.31
C ALA A 14 -7.25 1.06 10.65
N LEU A 15 -7.44 0.57 9.42
CA LEU A 15 -8.71 0.65 8.68
C LEU A 15 -9.68 -0.48 9.10
N GLU A 16 -10.05 -0.51 10.37
CA GLU A 16 -11.02 -1.47 10.92
C GLU A 16 -12.46 -1.14 10.46
N PRO A 17 -13.26 -2.14 10.02
CA PRO A 17 -13.04 -3.58 10.16
C PRO A 17 -12.46 -4.25 8.90
N SER A 18 -11.93 -3.49 7.93
CA SER A 18 -11.39 -4.09 6.69
C SER A 18 -10.04 -4.75 6.93
N TYR A 19 -9.18 -4.08 7.70
CA TYR A 19 -7.84 -4.53 8.05
C TYR A 19 -7.71 -4.59 9.57
N THR A 20 -6.73 -5.37 10.02
CA THR A 20 -6.30 -5.37 11.41
C THR A 20 -4.78 -5.44 11.51
N ARG A 21 -4.25 -5.12 12.68
CA ARG A 21 -2.82 -5.25 12.97
C ARG A 21 -2.47 -6.71 13.23
N GLN A 22 -1.36 -7.15 12.66
CA GLN A 22 -0.79 -8.47 12.91
C GLN A 22 0.72 -8.35 13.09
N LEU A 23 1.29 -9.03 14.09
CA LEU A 23 2.74 -9.15 14.21
C LEU A 23 3.21 -10.34 13.37
N ALA A 24 4.13 -10.11 12.43
CA ALA A 24 4.76 -11.15 11.61
C ALA A 24 6.21 -10.77 11.34
N ASP A 25 7.13 -11.73 11.46
CA ASP A 25 8.58 -11.55 11.24
C ASP A 25 9.18 -10.35 12.02
N GLY A 26 8.66 -10.06 13.21
CA GLY A 26 9.11 -8.94 14.04
C GLY A 26 8.58 -7.56 13.61
N HIS A 27 7.71 -7.50 12.60
CA HIS A 27 7.11 -6.28 12.08
C HIS A 27 5.61 -6.18 12.41
N GLU A 28 5.14 -4.98 12.74
CA GLU A 28 3.71 -4.68 12.74
C GLU A 28 3.23 -4.59 11.29
N CYS A 29 2.34 -5.50 10.91
CA CYS A 29 1.82 -5.70 9.57
C CYS A 29 0.32 -5.36 9.50
N ALA A 30 -0.19 -5.17 8.28
CA ALA A 30 -1.63 -5.04 8.04
C ALA A 30 -2.17 -6.35 7.46
N LEU A 31 -3.06 -7.02 8.19
CA LEU A 31 -3.80 -8.17 7.69
C LEU A 31 -5.11 -7.70 7.06
N TRP A 32 -5.34 -8.04 5.80
CA TRP A 32 -6.64 -7.86 5.17
C TRP A 32 -7.58 -9.00 5.55
N LEU A 33 -8.73 -8.67 6.15
CA LEU A 33 -9.69 -9.66 6.63
C LEU A 33 -10.55 -10.29 5.50
N GLY A 34 -10.43 -9.80 4.26
CA GLY A 34 -11.19 -10.31 3.12
C GLY A 34 -10.71 -11.69 2.64
N ASP A 35 -9.39 -11.85 2.50
CA ASP A 35 -8.79 -13.08 1.96
C ASP A 35 -7.52 -13.54 2.70
N GLY A 36 -7.13 -12.84 3.77
CA GLY A 36 -5.92 -13.14 4.54
C GLY A 36 -4.63 -12.55 3.97
N THR A 37 -4.70 -11.69 2.94
CA THR A 37 -3.50 -11.01 2.40
C THR A 37 -2.81 -10.18 3.48
N LEU A 38 -1.50 -10.37 3.62
CA LEU A 38 -0.67 -9.70 4.63
C LEU A 38 0.23 -8.67 3.95
N LEU A 39 0.18 -7.43 4.45
CA LEU A 39 1.05 -6.34 4.00
C LEU A 39 2.16 -6.15 5.03
N LEU A 40 3.40 -6.42 4.62
CA LEU A 40 4.58 -6.27 5.44
C LEU A 40 5.36 -5.02 5.02
N PRO A 41 5.82 -4.22 5.99
CA PRO A 41 6.69 -3.11 5.69
C PRO A 41 8.05 -3.64 5.22
N MET A 42 8.64 -2.98 4.22
CA MET A 42 10.02 -3.24 3.81
C MET A 42 10.98 -2.50 4.74
N ASP A 43 12.16 -3.08 4.95
CA ASP A 43 13.23 -2.40 5.67
C ASP A 43 13.87 -1.33 4.78
N GLU A 44 13.72 -0.07 5.19
CA GLU A 44 14.25 1.09 4.48
C GLU A 44 15.48 1.68 5.19
N SER A 45 16.03 1.01 6.21
CA SER A 45 17.12 1.53 7.06
C SER A 45 18.41 1.85 6.29
N HIS A 46 18.61 1.19 5.15
CA HIS A 46 19.76 1.38 4.27
C HIS A 46 19.43 2.10 2.96
N ALA A 47 18.18 2.52 2.76
CA ALA A 47 17.78 3.20 1.54
C ALA A 47 18.28 4.65 1.53
N ALA A 48 18.72 5.13 0.36
CA ALA A 48 19.12 6.53 0.18
C ALA A 48 17.94 7.50 0.40
N HIS A 49 16.73 7.04 0.09
CA HIS A 49 15.47 7.75 0.33
C HIS A 49 14.39 6.75 0.73
N GLU A 50 13.42 7.19 1.54
CA GLU A 50 12.24 6.38 1.85
C GLU A 50 11.34 6.29 0.61
N GLU A 51 11.25 5.12 -0.01
CA GLU A 51 10.47 4.93 -1.25
C GLU A 51 9.04 4.46 -1.00
N GLY A 52 8.76 3.87 0.17
CA GLY A 52 7.44 3.44 0.58
C GLY A 52 6.94 2.17 -0.09
N TRP A 53 7.84 1.28 -0.53
CA TRP A 53 7.46 -0.05 -1.03
C TRP A 53 7.00 -0.96 0.09
N VAL A 54 6.06 -1.85 -0.22
CA VAL A 54 5.44 -2.77 0.73
C VAL A 54 5.47 -4.17 0.12
N ALA A 55 5.88 -5.16 0.92
CA ALA A 55 5.78 -6.55 0.54
C ALA A 55 4.35 -7.05 0.81
N VAL A 56 3.79 -7.77 -0.15
CA VAL A 56 2.44 -8.34 -0.09
C VAL A 56 2.56 -9.85 -0.14
N LEU A 57 2.08 -10.54 0.90
CA LEU A 57 1.89 -12.00 0.89
C LEU A 57 0.42 -12.27 0.58
N TRP A 58 0.14 -12.69 -0.65
CA TRP A 58 -1.21 -12.92 -1.13
C TRP A 58 -1.85 -14.06 -0.35
N GLN A 59 -3.00 -13.80 0.27
CA GLN A 59 -3.70 -14.75 1.15
C GLN A 59 -2.81 -15.29 2.29
N GLY A 60 -1.78 -14.54 2.69
CA GLY A 60 -0.84 -14.93 3.73
C GLY A 60 0.17 -16.00 3.30
N ASP A 61 0.20 -16.39 2.03
CA ASP A 61 1.14 -17.37 1.51
C ASP A 61 2.52 -16.73 1.25
N GLY A 62 3.52 -17.16 2.03
CA GLY A 62 4.91 -16.70 1.90
C GLY A 62 5.55 -16.96 0.54
N GLN A 63 5.04 -17.93 -0.24
CA GLN A 63 5.52 -18.22 -1.60
C GLN A 63 4.85 -17.33 -2.65
N ARG A 64 3.73 -16.68 -2.32
CA ARG A 64 3.01 -15.77 -3.22
C ARG A 64 3.26 -14.32 -2.79
N ARG A 65 4.50 -13.89 -2.98
CA ARG A 65 4.98 -12.56 -2.60
C ARG A 65 5.05 -11.61 -3.79
N SER A 66 4.74 -10.34 -3.57
CA SER A 66 5.01 -9.26 -4.51
C SER A 66 5.46 -8.01 -3.76
N GLU A 67 6.28 -7.18 -4.39
CA GLU A 67 6.64 -5.86 -3.87
C GLU A 67 5.90 -4.81 -4.69
N VAL A 68 5.18 -3.93 -4.01
CA VAL A 68 4.26 -2.97 -4.63
C VAL A 68 4.45 -1.61 -3.97
N PRO A 69 4.35 -0.49 -4.71
CA PRO A 69 4.34 0.82 -4.08
C PRO A 69 3.19 0.93 -3.06
N GLY A 70 3.51 1.23 -1.82
CA GLY A 70 2.54 1.29 -0.72
C GLY A 70 1.45 2.33 -0.93
N SER A 71 1.72 3.37 -1.72
CA SER A 71 0.75 4.38 -2.14
C SER A 71 -0.42 3.79 -2.97
N LEU A 72 -0.15 2.79 -3.82
CA LEU A 72 -1.18 2.08 -4.59
C LEU A 72 -2.09 1.27 -3.67
N LEU A 73 -1.47 0.54 -2.72
CA LEU A 73 -2.19 -0.27 -1.74
C LEU A 73 -3.04 0.62 -0.83
N ALA A 74 -2.49 1.73 -0.35
CA ALA A 74 -3.22 2.69 0.49
C ALA A 74 -4.40 3.32 -0.25
N SER A 75 -4.22 3.74 -1.51
CA SER A 75 -5.30 4.30 -2.32
C SER A 75 -6.47 3.31 -2.46
N ARG A 76 -6.17 2.05 -2.79
CA ARG A 76 -7.16 0.98 -2.88
C ARG A 76 -7.83 0.70 -1.54
N ALA A 77 -7.05 0.58 -0.46
CA ALA A 77 -7.56 0.30 0.88
C ALA A 77 -8.50 1.40 1.38
N ILE A 78 -8.16 2.68 1.16
CA ILE A 78 -9.02 3.82 1.50
C ILE A 78 -10.35 3.76 0.75
N LEU A 79 -10.31 3.48 -0.56
CA LEU A 79 -11.53 3.40 -1.37
C LEU A 79 -12.44 2.27 -0.89
N GLN A 80 -11.89 1.06 -0.72
CA GLN A 80 -12.63 -0.11 -0.25
C GLN A 80 -13.21 0.12 1.15
N HIS A 81 -12.42 0.74 2.04
CA HIS A 81 -12.83 1.01 3.41
C HIS A 81 -13.96 2.05 3.47
N ALA A 82 -13.85 3.15 2.72
CA ALA A 82 -14.91 4.15 2.64
C ALA A 82 -16.22 3.56 2.09
N GLN A 83 -16.14 2.71 1.06
CA GLN A 83 -17.30 2.01 0.51
C GLN A 83 -17.96 1.10 1.54
N LEU A 84 -17.16 0.34 2.31
CA LEU A 84 -17.66 -0.53 3.37
C LEU A 84 -18.42 0.26 4.44
N LEU A 85 -17.86 1.38 4.91
CA LEU A 85 -18.51 2.25 5.90
C LEU A 85 -19.75 2.97 5.36
N GLY A 86 -19.82 3.13 4.04
CA GLY A 86 -20.91 3.77 3.31
C GLY A 86 -22.15 2.89 3.09
N ILE A 87 -22.09 1.58 3.37
CA ILE A 87 -23.23 0.68 3.17
C ILE A 87 -24.46 1.17 3.95
N GLY A 88 -25.58 1.32 3.25
CA GLY A 88 -26.84 1.83 3.83
C GLY A 88 -26.85 3.33 4.11
N ARG A 89 -25.81 4.08 3.70
CA ARG A 89 -25.72 5.53 3.84
C ARG A 89 -25.84 6.24 2.49
N ALA A 90 -26.06 7.55 2.54
CA ALA A 90 -26.08 8.37 1.34
C ALA A 90 -24.67 8.47 0.69
N PRO A 91 -24.57 8.65 -0.64
CA PRO A 91 -23.28 8.64 -1.36
C PRO A 91 -22.30 9.76 -0.95
N ASP A 92 -22.82 10.90 -0.50
CA ASP A 92 -22.07 12.03 0.02
C ASP A 92 -21.26 11.66 1.27
N VAL A 93 -21.81 10.84 2.16
CA VAL A 93 -21.12 10.33 3.35
C VAL A 93 -19.91 9.48 2.96
N THR A 94 -20.04 8.64 1.93
CA THR A 94 -18.93 7.81 1.42
C THR A 94 -17.81 8.69 0.86
N THR A 95 -18.18 9.75 0.12
CA THR A 95 -17.23 10.70 -0.46
C THR A 95 -16.48 11.46 0.62
N ALA A 96 -17.19 12.01 1.61
CA ALA A 96 -16.60 12.70 2.75
C ALA A 96 -15.68 11.79 3.57
N THR A 97 -16.09 10.53 3.80
CA THR A 97 -15.26 9.54 4.51
C THR A 97 -13.94 9.29 3.77
N ARG A 98 -13.99 9.14 2.45
CA ARG A 98 -12.79 8.96 1.61
C ARG A 98 -11.85 10.17 1.73
N GLU A 99 -12.37 11.38 1.67
CA GLU A 99 -11.57 12.62 1.77
C GLU A 99 -10.87 12.75 3.14
N ILE A 100 -11.58 12.42 4.23
CA ILE A 100 -11.00 12.39 5.57
C ILE A 100 -9.85 11.38 5.65
N LEU A 101 -10.04 10.18 5.09
CA LEU A 101 -9.02 9.14 5.08
C LEU A 101 -7.79 9.54 4.25
N LEU A 102 -7.99 10.17 3.09
CA LEU A 102 -6.90 10.71 2.27
C LEU A 102 -6.10 11.79 3.02
N ALA A 103 -6.78 12.73 3.68
CA ALA A 103 -6.12 13.76 4.48
C ALA A 103 -5.34 13.17 5.66
N HIS A 104 -5.90 12.14 6.32
CA HIS A 104 -5.23 11.44 7.41
C HIS A 104 -4.00 10.67 6.91
N PHE A 105 -4.08 10.03 5.74
CA PHE A 105 -2.94 9.36 5.10
C PHE A 105 -1.81 10.34 4.81
N THR A 106 -2.12 11.49 4.20
CA THR A 106 -1.13 12.54 3.92
C THR A 106 -0.44 13.02 5.19
N ARG A 107 -1.20 13.25 6.27
CA ARG A 107 -0.63 13.66 7.55
C ARG A 107 0.31 12.63 8.15
N ARG A 108 -0.02 11.33 8.06
CA ARG A 108 0.78 10.26 8.66
C ARG A 108 2.00 9.87 7.84
N THR A 109 1.95 10.04 6.52
CA THR A 109 2.98 9.51 5.61
C THR A 109 3.79 10.60 4.90
N GLY A 110 3.23 11.80 4.76
CA GLY A 110 3.77 12.88 3.93
C GLY A 110 3.40 12.76 2.45
N ILE A 111 2.80 11.64 2.02
CA ILE A 111 2.40 11.41 0.63
C ILE A 111 0.99 11.91 0.40
N THR A 112 0.80 12.76 -0.62
CA THR A 112 -0.54 13.12 -1.09
C THR A 112 -0.98 12.15 -2.18
N LEU A 113 -2.00 11.33 -1.88
CA LEU A 113 -2.66 10.50 -2.88
C LEU A 113 -3.68 11.33 -3.65
N ARG A 114 -3.70 11.20 -4.97
CA ARG A 114 -4.77 11.78 -5.78
C ARG A 114 -5.96 10.82 -5.81
N PRO A 115 -7.20 11.31 -5.66
CA PRO A 115 -8.39 10.49 -5.77
C PRO A 115 -8.64 9.97 -7.19
N ASP A 116 -7.89 10.46 -8.19
CA ASP A 116 -8.04 10.10 -9.60
C ASP A 116 -7.12 8.95 -10.04
N THR A 117 -7.74 8.01 -10.74
CA THR A 117 -7.24 6.76 -11.31
C THR A 117 -6.21 6.95 -12.42
N ALA A 118 -5.12 7.69 -12.17
CA ALA A 118 -3.96 7.79 -13.07
C ALA A 118 -2.69 7.37 -12.34
N LEU A 119 -2.73 6.16 -11.78
CA LEU A 119 -1.59 5.51 -11.12
C LEU A 119 -0.71 4.81 -12.16
N THR A 120 -0.06 5.59 -13.03
CA THR A 120 0.83 5.04 -14.07
C THR A 120 2.29 5.46 -13.87
N THR A 121 2.58 6.58 -13.21
CA THR A 121 3.94 7.14 -13.21
C THR A 121 4.90 6.56 -12.15
N ALA A 122 4.39 6.05 -11.02
CA ALA A 122 5.24 5.45 -9.98
C ALA A 122 5.63 3.98 -10.26
N HIS A 123 4.91 3.31 -11.17
CA HIS A 123 5.18 1.91 -11.53
C HIS A 123 6.49 1.74 -12.32
N ASP A 124 6.90 2.79 -13.06
CA ASP A 124 8.01 2.73 -14.01
C ASP A 124 9.39 3.01 -13.40
N SER A 125 9.47 3.43 -12.13
CA SER A 125 10.71 3.88 -11.50
C SER A 125 11.43 2.84 -10.64
N HIS A 126 10.99 1.57 -10.63
CA HIS A 126 11.57 0.54 -9.76
C HIS A 126 12.87 -0.09 -10.33
N PRO A 127 13.96 -0.20 -9.54
CA PRO A 127 15.25 -0.73 -9.99
C PRO A 127 15.16 -2.15 -10.55
N VAL A 128 14.39 -3.05 -9.92
CA VAL A 128 14.23 -4.45 -10.40
C VAL A 128 13.57 -4.52 -11.79
N ARG A 129 12.77 -3.52 -12.17
CA ARG A 129 12.15 -3.47 -13.51
C ARG A 129 13.00 -2.71 -14.53
N ALA A 130 13.77 -1.72 -14.10
CA ALA A 130 14.78 -1.10 -14.96
C ALA A 130 15.80 -2.14 -15.44
N GLU A 131 16.21 -3.05 -14.56
CA GLU A 131 17.11 -4.17 -14.90
C GLU A 131 16.44 -5.20 -15.82
N ALA A 132 15.18 -5.58 -15.56
CA ALA A 132 14.44 -6.52 -16.41
C ALA A 132 14.15 -5.97 -17.82
N ARG A 133 13.95 -4.66 -17.97
CA ARG A 133 13.76 -3.99 -19.27
C ARG A 133 15.07 -3.89 -20.04
N ALA A 134 16.18 -3.59 -19.36
CA ALA A 134 17.50 -3.59 -19.96
C ALA A 134 17.95 -4.99 -20.45
N THR A 135 17.51 -6.07 -19.79
CA THR A 135 17.77 -7.44 -20.26
C THR A 135 16.88 -7.86 -21.43
N ALA A 136 15.67 -7.32 -21.53
CA ALA A 136 14.75 -7.61 -22.64
C ALA A 136 15.09 -6.88 -23.95
N ASP A 137 15.78 -5.74 -23.88
CA ASP A 137 16.24 -4.95 -25.04
C ASP A 137 17.62 -5.38 -25.59
N LEU A 138 18.24 -6.43 -25.02
CA LEU A 138 19.45 -7.02 -25.61
C LEU A 138 19.06 -7.83 -26.86
N PRO A 139 19.65 -7.55 -28.04
CA PRO A 139 19.44 -8.41 -29.19
C PRO A 139 20.00 -9.80 -28.87
N VAL A 140 19.18 -10.83 -29.09
CA VAL A 140 19.63 -12.21 -29.07
C VAL A 140 20.71 -12.35 -30.15
N ILE A 141 21.97 -12.53 -29.74
CA ILE A 141 23.11 -12.84 -30.61
C ILE A 141 23.11 -14.35 -30.88
#